data_AF-A0A7R9MQZ1-F1
#
_entry.id   AF-A0A7R9MQZ1-F1
#
_cell.length_a   1.000
_cell.length_b   1.000
_cell.length_c   1.000
_cell.angle_alpha   90.00
_cell.angle_beta   90.00
_cell.angle_gamma   90.00
#
_symmetry.space_group_name_H-M   'P 1'
#
loop_
_entity.id
_entity.type
_entity.pdbx_description
1 polymer ?
#
loop_
_entity_poly.entity_id
_entity_poly.type
_entity_poly.pdbx_seq_one_letter_code
_entity_poly.pdbx_strand_id
1 'polypeptide(L)'
;MFQFGYDSYMRYAFPADELNPIACTGRGPDRDNPSNININDVLGDYCLTLIDCLDTLALMRNASEFKRAVELVLEYVSFDKDNTIQVFEANIRVLGALISAHLLIVDKDQPFGDLRPEYYSKQLLELAHDLATRLLLAFESKTGLPYPRVNLRTGVPDRSDCKWCESHTCTAGAGSLILEFGLLSRLLDDPVYESVARRATRALWRSRAVQTGLLGNIIDVETAEWIGKMSGVGAGIDSFYEYLLKSYIMFGEPEDHRMFTESYQIIKKYLRKGRTHCNRGSGNHPLYVNVNMFDGTTSTLWIDSLQAAWAGVQVLAGDIEEAICGHALYYNIWRKYGVLPER
;
A
#
# COMPACT_ATOMS: atom_id res chain seq x y z
N MET A 1 -3.77 -24.60 -2.57
CA MET A 1 -3.71 -23.69 -1.41
C MET A 1 -4.67 -22.53 -1.58
N PHE A 2 -4.57 -21.73 -2.65
CA PHE A 2 -5.50 -20.62 -2.93
C PHE A 2 -6.97 -21.03 -2.87
N GLN A 3 -7.38 -22.03 -3.66
CA GLN A 3 -8.76 -22.53 -3.69
C GLN A 3 -9.28 -22.90 -2.29
N PHE A 4 -8.47 -23.58 -1.47
CA PHE A 4 -8.86 -23.94 -0.11
C PHE A 4 -9.11 -22.71 0.76
N GLY A 5 -8.26 -21.68 0.68
CA GLY A 5 -8.44 -20.43 1.40
C GLY A 5 -9.67 -19.66 0.93
N TYR A 6 -9.82 -19.52 -0.39
CA TYR A 6 -10.97 -18.87 -1.02
C TYR A 6 -12.30 -19.56 -0.66
N ASP A 7 -12.39 -20.87 -0.85
CA ASP A 7 -13.61 -21.63 -0.53
C ASP A 7 -13.95 -21.56 0.96
N SER A 8 -12.94 -21.54 1.83
CA SER A 8 -13.14 -21.39 3.27
C SER A 8 -13.69 -20.00 3.60
N TYR A 9 -13.17 -18.94 2.97
CA TYR A 9 -13.71 -17.59 3.12
C TYR A 9 -15.16 -17.54 2.64
N MET A 10 -15.45 -18.04 1.44
CA MET A 10 -16.81 -18.07 0.88
C MET A 10 -17.80 -18.85 1.75
N ARG A 11 -17.34 -19.89 2.45
CA ARG A 11 -18.18 -20.73 3.30
C ARG A 11 -18.41 -20.17 4.70
N TYR A 12 -17.40 -19.56 5.30
CA TYR A 12 -17.40 -19.25 6.74
C TYR A 12 -17.37 -17.76 7.06
N ALA A 13 -17.00 -16.92 6.10
CA ALA A 13 -16.77 -15.49 6.33
C ALA A 13 -17.58 -14.57 5.43
N PHE A 14 -17.84 -14.94 4.17
CA PHE A 14 -18.63 -14.10 3.27
C PHE A 14 -19.99 -13.73 3.90
N PRO A 15 -20.41 -12.43 3.91
CA PRO A 15 -19.81 -11.26 3.25
C PRO A 15 -18.88 -10.40 4.12
N ALA A 16 -18.36 -10.92 5.25
CA ALA A 16 -17.42 -10.19 6.10
C ALA A 16 -16.10 -9.88 5.37
N ASP A 17 -15.30 -8.97 5.92
CA ASP A 17 -14.05 -8.52 5.30
C ASP A 17 -12.98 -9.61 5.28
N GLU A 18 -12.83 -10.35 6.38
CA GLU A 18 -11.82 -11.40 6.51
C GLU A 18 -12.40 -12.68 7.12
N LEU A 19 -11.70 -13.80 6.91
CA LEU A 19 -11.91 -15.04 7.64
C LEU A 19 -11.01 -15.10 8.88
N ASN A 20 -11.58 -15.43 10.04
CA ASN A 20 -10.83 -16.02 11.15
C ASN A 20 -10.76 -17.54 10.95
N PRO A 21 -9.66 -18.10 10.44
CA PRO A 21 -9.62 -19.50 10.04
C PRO A 21 -9.60 -20.49 11.21
N ILE A 22 -9.22 -20.04 12.42
CA ILE A 22 -9.21 -20.89 13.62
C ILE A 22 -10.63 -20.98 14.20
N ALA A 23 -11.34 -19.84 14.25
CA ALA A 23 -12.72 -19.80 14.74
C ALA A 23 -13.75 -20.20 13.68
N CYS A 24 -13.37 -20.25 12.41
CA CYS A 24 -14.25 -20.43 11.25
C CYS A 24 -15.39 -19.40 11.22
N THR A 25 -15.07 -18.13 11.46
CA THR A 25 -16.04 -17.03 11.46
C THR A 25 -15.54 -15.84 10.66
N GLY A 26 -16.45 -15.05 10.10
CA GLY A 26 -16.14 -13.76 9.51
C GLY A 26 -15.62 -12.74 10.54
N ARG A 27 -14.78 -11.82 10.07
CA ARG A 27 -14.30 -10.63 10.79
C ARG A 27 -14.65 -9.39 9.99
N GLY A 28 -15.09 -8.36 10.68
CA GLY A 28 -15.35 -7.03 10.15
C GLY A 28 -14.92 -5.96 11.15
N PRO A 29 -15.35 -4.70 10.98
CA PRO A 29 -15.01 -3.63 11.91
C PRO A 29 -15.44 -3.96 13.35
N ASP A 30 -14.59 -3.58 14.29
CA ASP A 30 -14.86 -3.58 15.72
C ASP A 30 -15.85 -2.44 16.06
N ARG A 31 -17.14 -2.80 16.06
CA ARG A 31 -18.24 -1.86 16.34
C ARG A 31 -18.32 -1.47 17.81
N ASP A 32 -17.81 -2.32 18.71
CA ASP A 32 -17.81 -2.06 20.15
C ASP A 32 -16.70 -1.08 20.54
N ASN A 33 -15.61 -1.07 19.76
CA ASN A 33 -14.52 -0.12 19.92
C ASN A 33 -14.11 0.54 18.58
N PRO A 34 -14.76 1.65 18.20
CA PRO A 34 -14.41 2.42 17.00
C PRO A 34 -12.95 2.90 16.95
N SER A 35 -12.28 3.01 18.11
CA SER A 35 -10.86 3.41 18.20
C SER A 35 -9.87 2.27 18.01
N ASN A 36 -10.33 1.04 17.74
CA ASN A 36 -9.47 -0.11 17.48
C ASN A 36 -8.85 -0.06 16.08
N ILE A 37 -7.84 0.80 15.93
CA ILE A 37 -7.14 1.04 14.67
C ILE A 37 -6.52 -0.24 14.07
N ASN A 38 -6.11 -1.20 14.89
CA ASN A 38 -5.51 -2.45 14.41
C ASN A 38 -6.51 -3.34 13.65
N ILE A 39 -7.82 -3.09 13.80
CA ILE A 39 -8.88 -3.80 13.09
C ILE A 39 -9.56 -2.86 12.09
N ASN A 40 -9.99 -1.69 12.55
CA ASN A 40 -10.85 -0.79 11.77
C ASN A 40 -10.13 -0.10 10.62
N ASP A 41 -8.80 0.00 10.65
CA ASP A 41 -8.03 0.60 9.56
C ASP A 41 -8.20 -0.16 8.23
N VAL A 42 -8.34 -1.48 8.32
CA VAL A 42 -8.44 -2.39 7.17
C VAL A 42 -9.87 -2.92 6.98
N LEU A 43 -10.61 -3.19 8.06
CA LEU A 43 -11.94 -3.82 7.98
C LEU A 43 -13.05 -2.77 7.93
N GLY A 44 -13.51 -2.41 6.73
CA GLY A 44 -14.52 -1.37 6.52
C GLY A 44 -15.94 -1.87 6.21
N ASP A 45 -16.24 -3.16 6.35
CA ASP A 45 -17.52 -3.82 6.05
C ASP A 45 -17.89 -3.78 4.56
N TYR A 46 -16.92 -4.11 3.69
CA TYR A 46 -17.02 -4.03 2.23
C TYR A 46 -16.54 -5.30 1.51
N CYS A 47 -16.58 -6.46 2.17
CA CYS A 47 -16.14 -7.75 1.60
C CYS A 47 -14.66 -7.74 1.18
N LEU A 48 -13.76 -7.18 2.00
CA LEU A 48 -12.34 -6.99 1.66
C LEU A 48 -11.70 -8.19 0.94
N THR A 49 -11.75 -9.39 1.52
CA THR A 49 -11.11 -10.59 0.93
C THR A 49 -11.68 -10.95 -0.44
N LEU A 50 -13.00 -10.76 -0.65
CA LEU A 50 -13.63 -11.02 -1.94
C LEU A 50 -13.07 -10.07 -3.01
N ILE A 51 -12.96 -8.77 -2.70
CA ILE A 51 -12.42 -7.76 -3.61
C ILE A 51 -10.94 -8.02 -3.89
N ASP A 52 -10.14 -8.18 -2.84
CA ASP A 52 -8.66 -8.27 -2.90
C ASP A 52 -8.16 -9.54 -3.60
N CYS A 53 -9.02 -10.55 -3.81
CA CYS A 53 -8.67 -11.80 -4.50
C CYS A 53 -9.15 -11.89 -5.96
N LEU A 54 -9.86 -10.89 -6.49
CA LEU A 54 -10.42 -10.91 -7.85
C LEU A 54 -9.34 -11.13 -8.91
N ASP A 55 -8.25 -10.37 -8.88
CA ASP A 55 -7.17 -10.52 -9.85
C ASP A 55 -6.48 -11.88 -9.74
N THR A 56 -6.38 -12.44 -8.53
CA THR A 56 -5.81 -13.77 -8.30
C THR A 56 -6.69 -14.87 -8.89
N LEU A 57 -8.02 -14.75 -8.81
CA LEU A 57 -8.95 -15.66 -9.51
C LEU A 57 -8.72 -15.66 -11.02
N ALA A 58 -8.50 -14.46 -11.60
CA ALA A 58 -8.14 -14.33 -13.00
C ALA A 58 -6.78 -14.97 -13.31
N LEU A 59 -5.74 -14.69 -12.53
CA LEU A 59 -4.40 -15.27 -12.70
C LEU A 59 -4.39 -16.80 -12.59
N MET A 60 -5.24 -17.36 -11.73
CA MET A 60 -5.46 -18.81 -11.59
C MET A 60 -6.29 -19.41 -12.74
N ARG A 61 -6.70 -18.60 -13.72
CA ARG A 61 -7.51 -18.97 -14.90
C ARG A 61 -8.85 -19.60 -14.54
N ASN A 62 -9.44 -19.20 -13.41
CA ASN A 62 -10.77 -19.63 -13.00
C ASN A 62 -11.82 -18.59 -13.42
N ALA A 63 -12.04 -18.47 -14.73
CA ALA A 63 -12.91 -17.45 -15.31
C ALA A 63 -14.36 -17.52 -14.80
N SER A 64 -14.91 -18.73 -14.62
CA SER A 64 -16.26 -18.92 -14.09
C SER A 64 -16.41 -18.35 -12.68
N GLU A 65 -15.46 -18.66 -11.79
CA GLU A 65 -15.48 -18.14 -10.42
C GLU A 65 -15.17 -16.64 -10.39
N PHE A 66 -14.25 -16.16 -11.23
CA PHE A 66 -14.01 -14.71 -11.37
C PHE A 66 -15.30 -13.95 -11.70
N LYS A 67 -16.06 -14.40 -12.71
CA LYS A 67 -17.32 -13.76 -13.11
C LYS A 67 -18.35 -13.80 -11.97
N ARG A 68 -18.45 -14.91 -11.24
CA ARG A 68 -19.31 -15.05 -10.05
C ARG A 68 -18.86 -14.11 -8.92
N ALA A 69 -17.56 -14.01 -8.65
CA ALA A 69 -17.04 -13.12 -7.61
C ALA A 69 -17.31 -11.64 -7.95
N VAL A 70 -17.17 -11.25 -9.22
CA VAL A 70 -17.57 -9.92 -9.70
C VAL A 70 -19.06 -9.67 -9.46
N GLU A 71 -19.93 -10.63 -9.76
CA GLU A 71 -21.37 -10.53 -9.50
C GLU A 71 -21.64 -10.26 -8.00
N LEU A 72 -21.02 -11.04 -7.11
CA LEU A 72 -21.15 -10.88 -5.68
C LEU A 72 -20.61 -9.54 -5.18
N VAL A 73 -19.51 -9.03 -5.75
CA VAL A 73 -19.01 -7.69 -5.44
C VAL A 73 -20.06 -6.64 -5.79
N LEU A 74 -20.67 -6.72 -6.98
CA LEU A 74 -21.68 -5.75 -7.40
C LEU A 74 -22.97 -5.83 -6.57
N GLU A 75 -23.30 -6.99 -6.01
CA GLU A 75 -24.49 -7.18 -5.19
C GLU A 75 -24.29 -6.74 -3.72
N TYR A 76 -23.12 -7.04 -3.13
CA TYR A 76 -22.92 -6.90 -1.68
C TYR A 76 -22.07 -5.69 -1.28
N VAL A 77 -21.25 -5.13 -2.17
CA VAL A 77 -20.33 -4.04 -1.82
C VAL A 77 -21.01 -2.68 -1.92
N SER A 78 -20.90 -1.91 -0.85
CA SER A 78 -21.30 -0.50 -0.81
C SER A 78 -20.35 0.25 0.11
N PHE A 79 -19.87 1.42 -0.35
CA PHE A 79 -19.03 2.30 0.46
C PHE A 79 -19.82 3.35 1.22
N ASP A 80 -21.17 3.38 1.15
CA ASP A 80 -21.98 4.23 2.02
C ASP A 80 -22.15 3.63 3.42
N LYS A 81 -21.03 3.57 4.16
CA LYS A 81 -20.92 2.98 5.48
C LYS A 81 -20.46 4.02 6.48
N ASP A 82 -21.00 3.98 7.69
CA ASP A 82 -20.52 4.81 8.81
C ASP A 82 -19.34 4.14 9.51
N ASN A 83 -18.28 3.89 8.74
CA ASN A 83 -17.05 3.25 9.20
C ASN A 83 -15.87 4.16 8.87
N THR A 84 -14.95 4.30 9.83
CA THR A 84 -13.67 4.98 9.63
C THR A 84 -12.61 3.98 9.26
N ILE A 85 -11.99 4.19 8.10
CA ILE A 85 -10.96 3.32 7.52
C ILE A 85 -9.66 4.08 7.32
N GLN A 86 -8.56 3.36 7.10
CA GLN A 86 -7.29 3.97 6.72
C GLN A 86 -7.21 4.17 5.21
N VAL A 87 -6.85 5.39 4.78
CA VAL A 87 -6.78 5.78 3.36
C VAL A 87 -5.79 4.90 2.60
N PHE A 88 -4.63 4.65 3.19
CA PHE A 88 -3.57 3.81 2.62
C PHE A 88 -4.06 2.39 2.32
N GLU A 89 -4.65 1.71 3.32
CA GLU A 89 -5.07 0.31 3.19
C GLU A 89 -6.21 0.16 2.18
N ALA A 90 -7.22 1.03 2.23
CA ALA A 90 -8.31 1.00 1.26
C ALA A 90 -7.85 1.34 -0.16
N ASN A 91 -6.87 2.23 -0.31
CA ASN A 91 -6.28 2.53 -1.60
C ASN A 91 -5.59 1.29 -2.20
N ILE A 92 -4.61 0.72 -1.49
CA ILE A 92 -3.78 -0.35 -2.07
C ILE A 92 -4.51 -1.68 -2.23
N ARG A 93 -5.52 -1.96 -1.38
CA ARG A 93 -6.27 -3.23 -1.42
C ARG A 93 -7.53 -3.12 -2.25
N VAL A 94 -8.43 -2.19 -1.89
CA VAL A 94 -9.77 -2.12 -2.47
C VAL A 94 -9.74 -1.39 -3.79
N LEU A 95 -9.21 -0.16 -3.82
CA LEU A 95 -9.16 0.63 -5.05
C LEU A 95 -8.27 -0.04 -6.10
N GLY A 96 -7.09 -0.51 -5.68
CA GLY A 96 -6.17 -1.28 -6.51
C GLY A 96 -6.83 -2.51 -7.14
N ALA A 97 -7.51 -3.34 -6.36
CA ALA A 97 -8.16 -4.56 -6.86
C ALA A 97 -9.37 -4.28 -7.77
N LEU A 98 -10.19 -3.27 -7.47
CA LEU A 98 -11.31 -2.89 -8.33
C LEU A 98 -10.83 -2.42 -9.71
N ILE A 99 -9.77 -1.60 -9.74
CA ILE A 99 -9.16 -1.12 -10.98
C ILE A 99 -8.48 -2.26 -11.73
N SER A 100 -7.72 -3.13 -11.05
CA SER A 100 -7.04 -4.26 -11.69
C SER A 100 -8.05 -5.24 -12.30
N ALA A 101 -9.10 -5.60 -11.57
CA ALA A 101 -10.17 -6.46 -12.07
C ALA A 101 -10.92 -5.80 -13.25
N HIS A 102 -11.19 -4.50 -13.19
CA HIS A 102 -11.76 -3.76 -14.32
C HIS A 102 -10.89 -3.88 -15.57
N LEU A 103 -9.58 -3.63 -15.44
CA LEU A 103 -8.63 -3.72 -16.55
C LEU A 103 -8.57 -5.12 -17.15
N LEU A 104 -8.55 -6.17 -16.32
CA LEU A 104 -8.57 -7.56 -16.77
C LEU A 104 -9.85 -7.92 -17.56
N ILE A 105 -10.99 -7.35 -17.19
CA ILE A 105 -12.27 -7.57 -17.89
C ILE A 105 -12.31 -6.88 -19.26
N VAL A 106 -11.70 -5.71 -19.39
CA VAL A 106 -11.74 -4.90 -20.62
C VAL A 106 -10.52 -5.10 -21.51
N ASP A 107 -9.53 -5.88 -21.07
CA ASP A 107 -8.36 -6.23 -21.86
C ASP A 107 -8.78 -7.00 -23.13
N LYS A 108 -8.38 -6.48 -24.28
CA LYS A 108 -8.70 -7.05 -25.60
C LYS A 108 -7.92 -8.33 -25.86
N ASP A 109 -6.75 -8.48 -25.25
CA ASP A 109 -5.88 -9.63 -25.45
C ASP A 109 -6.34 -10.84 -24.62
N GLN A 110 -7.19 -10.60 -23.61
CA GLN A 110 -7.75 -11.62 -22.71
C GLN A 110 -6.69 -12.66 -22.26
N PRO A 111 -5.57 -12.23 -21.66
CA PRO A 111 -4.41 -13.09 -21.38
C PRO A 111 -4.74 -14.28 -20.46
N PHE A 112 -5.84 -14.18 -19.70
CA PHE A 112 -6.32 -15.19 -18.76
C PHE A 112 -7.68 -15.81 -19.15
N GLY A 113 -8.10 -15.63 -20.40
CA GLY A 113 -9.37 -16.12 -20.93
C GLY A 113 -10.49 -15.09 -20.86
N ASP A 114 -11.71 -15.51 -21.25
CA ASP A 114 -12.88 -14.64 -21.22
C ASP A 114 -13.33 -14.39 -19.77
N LEU A 115 -12.88 -13.27 -19.20
CA LEU A 115 -13.21 -12.83 -17.86
C LEU A 115 -14.44 -11.93 -17.81
N ARG A 116 -15.00 -11.52 -18.95
CA ARG A 116 -16.06 -10.52 -19.02
C ARG A 116 -17.44 -11.14 -18.73
N PRO A 117 -18.16 -10.71 -17.68
CA PRO A 117 -19.59 -11.01 -17.57
C PRO A 117 -20.38 -10.32 -18.69
N GLU A 118 -21.42 -10.96 -19.22
CA GLU A 118 -22.21 -10.42 -20.35
C GLU A 118 -22.84 -9.05 -20.03
N TYR A 119 -23.27 -8.84 -18.79
CA TYR A 119 -23.89 -7.61 -18.31
C TYR A 119 -22.88 -6.50 -17.94
N TYR A 120 -21.57 -6.76 -18.08
CA TYR A 120 -20.57 -5.85 -17.58
C TYR A 120 -20.45 -4.58 -18.44
N SER A 121 -20.62 -3.43 -17.80
CA SER A 121 -20.59 -2.08 -18.36
C SER A 121 -19.82 -1.10 -17.45
N LYS A 122 -18.67 -1.53 -16.91
CA LYS A 122 -17.75 -0.73 -16.06
C LYS A 122 -18.16 -0.55 -14.60
N GLN A 123 -19.06 -1.36 -14.07
CA GLN A 123 -19.54 -1.22 -12.69
C GLN A 123 -18.43 -1.27 -11.62
N LEU A 124 -17.35 -2.05 -11.84
CA LEU A 124 -16.20 -2.03 -10.91
C LEU A 124 -15.42 -0.70 -10.95
N LEU A 125 -15.34 -0.05 -12.12
CA LEU A 125 -14.75 1.29 -12.23
C LEU A 125 -15.64 2.34 -11.55
N GLU A 126 -16.95 2.19 -11.61
CA GLU A 126 -17.90 3.05 -10.88
C GLU A 126 -17.75 2.89 -9.35
N LEU A 127 -17.59 1.66 -8.86
CA LEU A 127 -17.27 1.39 -7.45
C LEU A 127 -15.91 1.98 -7.05
N ALA A 128 -14.88 1.83 -7.89
CA ALA A 128 -13.57 2.44 -7.67
C ALA A 128 -13.67 3.96 -7.57
N HIS A 129 -14.48 4.59 -8.44
CA HIS A 129 -14.73 6.01 -8.43
C HIS A 129 -15.47 6.47 -7.14
N ASP A 130 -16.50 5.74 -6.70
CA ASP A 130 -17.21 6.03 -5.44
C ASP A 130 -16.28 5.97 -4.23
N LEU A 131 -15.46 4.92 -4.13
CA LEU A 131 -14.47 4.82 -3.06
C LEU A 131 -13.47 5.97 -3.09
N ALA A 132 -12.87 6.25 -4.25
CA ALA A 132 -11.87 7.30 -4.39
C ALA A 132 -12.44 8.70 -4.06
N THR A 133 -13.71 8.96 -4.42
CA THR A 133 -14.41 10.20 -4.07
C THR A 133 -14.49 10.39 -2.56
N ARG A 134 -14.76 9.30 -1.81
CA ARG A 134 -14.79 9.33 -0.34
C ARG A 134 -13.41 9.52 0.26
N LEU A 135 -12.39 8.86 -0.30
CA LEU A 135 -11.00 9.02 0.12
C LEU A 135 -10.46 10.44 -0.14
N LEU A 136 -10.97 11.13 -1.16
CA LEU A 136 -10.55 12.48 -1.52
C LEU A 136 -10.69 13.49 -0.36
N LEU A 137 -11.69 13.28 0.51
CA LEU A 137 -11.93 14.11 1.69
C LEU A 137 -10.75 14.11 2.68
N ALA A 138 -9.88 13.10 2.63
CA ALA A 138 -8.69 13.04 3.46
C ALA A 138 -7.60 14.06 3.03
N PHE A 139 -7.65 14.62 1.83
CA PHE A 139 -6.59 15.47 1.28
C PHE A 139 -6.72 16.95 1.64
N GLU A 140 -7.67 17.33 2.49
CA GLU A 140 -7.95 18.73 2.88
C GLU A 140 -7.03 19.27 3.99
N SER A 141 -5.84 18.68 4.18
CA SER A 141 -4.85 19.20 5.14
C SER A 141 -4.11 20.44 4.62
N LYS A 142 -3.54 21.22 5.53
CA LYS A 142 -2.75 22.42 5.18
C LYS A 142 -1.50 22.12 4.34
N THR A 143 -0.94 20.92 4.47
CA THR A 143 0.29 20.54 3.77
C THR A 143 0.00 19.85 2.43
N GLY A 144 -1.25 19.44 2.20
CA GLY A 144 -1.66 18.59 1.08
C GLY A 144 -1.31 17.11 1.26
N LEU A 145 -0.83 16.70 2.45
CA LEU A 145 -0.72 15.29 2.84
C LEU A 145 -2.10 14.76 3.26
N PRO A 146 -2.49 13.54 2.91
CA PRO A 146 -3.77 13.01 3.33
C PRO A 146 -3.76 12.69 4.82
N TYR A 147 -4.85 13.04 5.51
CA TYR A 147 -5.17 12.47 6.81
C TYR A 147 -5.13 10.94 6.72
N PRO A 148 -4.61 10.25 7.75
CA PRO A 148 -4.43 8.80 7.67
C PRO A 148 -5.76 8.04 7.54
N ARG A 149 -6.85 8.63 8.04
CA ARG A 149 -8.16 7.98 8.14
C ARG A 149 -9.28 8.89 7.66
N VAL A 150 -10.34 8.26 7.17
CA VAL A 150 -11.56 8.93 6.68
C VAL A 150 -12.76 8.06 6.98
N ASN A 151 -13.87 8.68 7.42
CA ASN A 151 -15.15 7.99 7.51
C ASN A 151 -15.79 7.95 6.12
N LEU A 152 -16.20 6.76 5.68
CA LEU A 152 -16.70 6.57 4.32
C LEU A 152 -17.99 7.36 4.02
N ARG A 153 -18.78 7.73 5.05
CA ARG A 153 -20.00 8.54 4.89
C ARG A 153 -19.80 10.01 5.23
N THR A 154 -19.06 10.30 6.30
CA THR A 154 -18.99 11.64 6.90
C THR A 154 -17.67 12.37 6.65
N GLY A 155 -16.68 11.71 6.04
CA GLY A 155 -15.38 12.31 5.73
C GLY A 155 -14.44 12.36 6.93
N VAL A 156 -13.56 13.36 6.96
CA VAL A 156 -12.69 13.62 8.11
C VAL A 156 -13.46 14.50 9.09
N PRO A 157 -13.73 14.05 10.32
CA PRO A 157 -14.48 14.86 11.29
C PRO A 157 -13.66 16.05 11.79
N ASP A 158 -14.34 17.08 12.27
CA ASP A 158 -13.68 18.28 12.81
C ASP A 158 -12.78 17.92 14.00
N ARG A 159 -11.55 18.41 13.96
CA ARG A 159 -10.55 18.18 15.01
C ARG A 159 -10.93 18.81 16.34
N SER A 160 -11.76 19.87 16.37
CA SER A 160 -12.23 20.44 17.63
C SER A 160 -13.07 19.43 18.43
N ASP A 161 -13.77 18.54 17.72
CA ASP A 161 -14.78 17.65 18.28
C ASP A 161 -14.28 16.20 18.37
N CYS A 162 -13.12 15.89 17.78
CA CYS A 162 -12.56 14.55 17.70
C CYS A 162 -11.19 14.42 18.38
N LYS A 163 -11.18 13.98 19.64
CA LYS A 163 -9.95 13.68 20.41
C LYS A 163 -9.08 12.56 19.82
N TRP A 164 -9.65 11.70 18.96
CA TRP A 164 -8.97 10.56 18.35
C TRP A 164 -8.57 10.78 16.90
N CYS A 165 -8.81 11.97 16.37
CA CYS A 165 -8.49 12.31 14.99
C CYS A 165 -7.01 12.66 14.90
N GLU A 166 -6.23 11.61 14.68
CA GLU A 166 -4.79 11.68 14.54
C GLU A 166 -4.41 12.37 13.23
N SER A 167 -3.64 13.45 13.34
CA SER A 167 -3.02 14.13 12.19
C SER A 167 -1.73 13.46 11.75
N HIS A 168 -1.35 12.34 12.36
CA HIS A 168 -0.08 11.69 12.12
C HIS A 168 -0.27 10.54 11.12
N THR A 169 0.47 10.60 10.02
CA THR A 169 0.48 9.55 9.01
C THR A 169 1.90 9.02 8.84
N CYS A 170 2.03 7.81 8.33
CA CYS A 170 3.34 7.29 7.96
C CYS A 170 3.73 7.72 6.54
N THR A 171 5.02 7.70 6.23
CA THR A 171 5.54 8.10 4.92
C THR A 171 4.97 7.24 3.79
N ALA A 172 4.87 5.93 4.01
CA ALA A 172 4.19 5.01 3.11
C ALA A 172 2.70 5.38 2.97
N GLY A 173 2.02 5.64 4.09
CA GLY A 173 0.58 5.90 4.09
C GLY A 173 0.16 7.16 3.31
N ALA A 174 0.97 8.21 3.37
CA ALA A 174 0.76 9.42 2.57
C ALA A 174 1.36 9.35 1.16
N GLY A 175 2.29 8.43 0.92
CA GLY A 175 3.13 8.37 -0.27
C GLY A 175 2.71 7.34 -1.31
N SER A 176 1.99 6.30 -0.90
CA SER A 176 1.69 5.12 -1.70
C SER A 176 0.27 5.14 -2.23
N LEU A 177 -0.08 6.21 -2.94
CA LEU A 177 -1.43 6.45 -3.47
C LEU A 177 -1.45 6.70 -4.99
N ILE A 178 -0.29 7.02 -5.58
CA ILE A 178 -0.21 7.55 -6.94
C ILE A 178 -0.51 6.54 -8.04
N LEU A 179 -0.26 5.24 -7.82
CA LEU A 179 -0.54 4.24 -8.85
C LEU A 179 -2.04 4.11 -9.09
N GLU A 180 -2.82 3.96 -8.02
CA GLU A 180 -4.27 3.77 -8.08
C GLU A 180 -4.97 5.06 -8.46
N PHE A 181 -4.66 6.18 -7.80
CA PHE A 181 -5.26 7.48 -8.11
C PHE A 181 -4.88 7.96 -9.53
N GLY A 182 -3.63 7.75 -9.95
CA GLY A 182 -3.18 8.12 -11.30
C GLY A 182 -3.84 7.28 -12.39
N LEU A 183 -3.98 5.97 -12.16
CA LEU A 183 -4.66 5.08 -13.10
C LEU A 183 -6.16 5.39 -13.17
N LEU A 184 -6.80 5.64 -12.03
CA LEU A 184 -8.20 6.06 -11.97
C LEU A 184 -8.43 7.36 -12.75
N SER A 185 -7.59 8.37 -12.53
CA SER A 185 -7.65 9.63 -13.28
C SER A 185 -7.66 9.43 -14.78
N ARG A 186 -6.79 8.56 -15.29
CA ARG A 186 -6.69 8.25 -16.73
C ARG A 186 -7.87 7.46 -17.26
N LEU A 187 -8.44 6.57 -16.44
CA LEU A 187 -9.63 5.78 -16.81
C LEU A 187 -10.90 6.62 -16.84
N LEU A 188 -11.00 7.63 -15.97
CA LEU A 188 -12.15 8.52 -15.86
C LEU A 188 -12.03 9.79 -16.72
N ASP A 189 -10.83 10.13 -17.21
CA ASP A 189 -10.50 11.44 -17.79
C ASP A 189 -10.74 12.60 -16.81
N ASP A 190 -10.40 12.37 -15.54
CA ASP A 190 -10.51 13.34 -14.45
C ASP A 190 -9.16 13.50 -13.73
N PRO A 191 -8.46 14.65 -13.85
CA PRO A 191 -7.12 14.81 -13.29
C PRO A 191 -7.09 14.98 -11.76
N VAL A 192 -8.23 15.11 -11.08
CA VAL A 192 -8.29 15.42 -9.64
C VAL A 192 -7.53 14.38 -8.82
N TYR A 193 -7.74 13.10 -9.08
CA TYR A 193 -7.15 11.99 -8.31
C TYR A 193 -5.62 11.97 -8.43
N GLU A 194 -5.09 11.94 -9.65
CA GLU A 194 -3.64 12.00 -9.88
C GLU A 194 -3.04 13.27 -9.27
N SER A 195 -3.71 14.41 -9.40
CA SER A 195 -3.21 15.71 -8.91
C SER A 195 -3.04 15.73 -7.39
N VAL A 196 -3.98 15.15 -6.62
CA VAL A 196 -3.86 15.12 -5.15
C VAL A 196 -2.79 14.13 -4.69
N ALA A 197 -2.68 12.96 -5.33
CA ALA A 197 -1.64 11.99 -5.00
C ALA A 197 -0.23 12.55 -5.32
N ARG A 198 -0.05 13.20 -6.49
CA ARG A 198 1.20 13.90 -6.86
C ARG A 198 1.55 14.98 -5.84
N ARG A 199 0.56 15.73 -5.36
CA ARG A 199 0.77 16.79 -4.36
C ARG A 199 1.29 16.21 -3.05
N ALA A 200 0.72 15.10 -2.59
CA ALA A 200 1.16 14.40 -1.39
C ALA A 200 2.60 13.86 -1.54
N THR A 201 2.93 13.20 -2.66
CA THR A 201 4.30 12.75 -2.97
C THR A 201 5.29 13.91 -2.94
N ARG A 202 4.96 15.04 -3.59
CA ARG A 202 5.83 16.23 -3.59
C ARG A 202 5.91 16.90 -2.21
N ALA A 203 4.87 16.83 -1.39
CA ALA A 203 4.89 17.33 -0.02
C ALA A 203 5.87 16.51 0.84
N LEU A 204 5.77 15.18 0.83
CA LEU A 204 6.75 14.30 1.48
C LEU A 204 8.17 14.57 0.97
N TRP A 205 8.34 14.70 -0.34
CA TRP A 205 9.61 15.06 -0.96
C TRP A 205 10.16 16.34 -0.32
N ARG A 206 9.41 17.45 -0.31
CA ARG A 206 9.88 18.71 0.28
C ARG A 206 10.22 18.61 1.77
N SER A 207 9.63 17.66 2.50
CA SER A 207 9.86 17.49 3.94
C SER A 207 11.13 16.71 4.30
N ARG A 208 11.97 16.27 3.35
CA ARG A 208 13.22 15.56 3.67
C ARG A 208 14.13 16.33 4.64
N ALA A 209 14.87 15.60 5.46
CA ALA A 209 15.90 16.18 6.33
C ALA A 209 16.97 16.91 5.49
N VAL A 210 17.27 18.16 5.83
CA VAL A 210 18.21 19.01 5.09
C VAL A 210 19.63 18.42 5.07
N GLN A 211 20.04 17.74 6.14
CA GLN A 211 21.40 17.23 6.33
C GLN A 211 21.68 15.95 5.54
N THR A 212 20.71 15.05 5.47
CA THR A 212 20.88 13.69 4.91
C THR A 212 20.07 13.46 3.65
N GLY A 213 18.96 14.17 3.48
CA GLY A 213 17.93 13.85 2.49
C GLY A 213 17.10 12.62 2.85
N LEU A 214 17.03 12.20 4.11
CA LEU A 214 16.15 11.11 4.53
C LEU A 214 14.75 11.59 4.90
N LEU A 215 13.79 10.66 4.89
CA LEU A 215 12.42 10.84 5.37
C LEU A 215 12.28 10.15 6.72
N GLY A 216 11.46 10.69 7.60
CA GLY A 216 11.06 10.00 8.83
C GLY A 216 10.01 8.93 8.55
N ASN A 217 9.52 8.28 9.60
CA ASN A 217 8.47 7.25 9.50
C ASN A 217 7.08 7.78 9.86
N ILE A 218 6.97 8.89 10.60
CA ILE A 218 5.69 9.48 10.99
C ILE A 218 5.77 11.01 10.86
N ILE A 219 4.85 11.59 10.11
CA ILE A 219 4.73 13.02 9.84
C ILE A 219 3.36 13.55 10.25
N ASP A 220 3.30 14.75 10.80
CA ASP A 220 2.05 15.48 11.02
C ASP A 220 1.59 16.15 9.72
N VAL A 221 0.35 15.86 9.28
CA VAL A 221 -0.21 16.36 8.01
C VAL A 221 -0.62 17.83 8.06
N GLU A 222 -0.72 18.44 9.24
CA GLU A 222 -1.06 19.85 9.41
C GLU A 222 0.18 20.74 9.49
N THR A 223 1.27 20.25 10.06
CA THR A 223 2.52 21.03 10.25
C THR A 223 3.67 20.62 9.34
N ALA A 224 3.59 19.44 8.72
CA ALA A 224 4.69 18.77 8.02
C ALA A 224 5.91 18.45 8.90
N GLU A 225 5.73 18.45 10.23
CA GLU A 225 6.80 18.09 11.17
C GLU A 225 6.93 16.58 11.35
N TRP A 226 8.17 16.10 11.40
CA TRP A 226 8.48 14.69 11.65
C TRP A 226 8.42 14.38 13.14
N ILE A 227 7.42 13.59 13.52
CA ILE A 227 7.26 13.06 14.88
C ILE A 227 8.09 11.77 15.01
N GLY A 228 7.95 10.89 14.02
CA GLY A 228 8.74 9.68 13.87
C GLY A 228 9.97 9.96 13.03
N LYS A 229 11.15 9.91 13.67
CA LYS A 229 12.44 10.28 13.07
C LYS A 229 13.25 9.07 12.59
N MET A 230 12.67 7.87 12.70
CA MET A 230 13.28 6.66 12.16
C MET A 230 13.16 6.69 10.64
N SER A 231 14.24 6.39 9.93
CA SER A 231 14.29 6.20 8.49
C SER A 231 14.75 4.79 8.19
N GLY A 232 14.12 4.14 7.23
CA GLY A 232 14.38 2.76 6.87
C GLY A 232 13.84 2.45 5.48
N VAL A 233 13.93 1.18 5.11
CA VAL A 233 13.31 0.60 3.91
C VAL A 233 12.28 -0.48 4.27
N GLY A 234 11.85 -0.50 5.53
CA GLY A 234 10.81 -1.37 6.07
C GLY A 234 9.52 -0.62 6.38
N ALA A 235 8.74 -1.19 7.29
CA ALA A 235 7.36 -0.81 7.55
C ALA A 235 7.17 0.70 7.81
N GLY A 236 6.22 1.31 7.10
CA GLY A 236 5.84 2.72 7.25
C GLY A 236 6.62 3.69 6.37
N ILE A 237 7.61 3.22 5.59
CA ILE A 237 8.35 4.03 4.62
C ILE A 237 8.51 3.28 3.28
N ASP A 238 8.83 2.00 3.33
CA ASP A 238 9.01 1.07 2.21
C ASP A 238 8.39 1.48 0.86
N SER A 239 7.05 1.44 0.79
CA SER A 239 6.28 1.56 -0.44
C SER A 239 6.29 2.97 -1.04
N PHE A 240 6.69 4.00 -0.29
CA PHE A 240 6.92 5.32 -0.87
C PHE A 240 8.01 5.26 -1.95
N TYR A 241 9.13 4.60 -1.65
CA TYR A 241 10.22 4.45 -2.62
C TYR A 241 9.82 3.56 -3.79
N GLU A 242 9.06 2.50 -3.52
CA GLU A 242 8.52 1.62 -4.56
C GLU A 242 7.61 2.40 -5.52
N TYR A 243 6.72 3.25 -5.00
CA TYR A 243 5.79 4.04 -5.79
C TYR A 243 6.50 5.10 -6.62
N LEU A 244 7.60 5.70 -6.16
CA LEU A 244 8.41 6.59 -7.02
C LEU A 244 8.94 5.86 -8.26
N LEU A 245 9.45 4.63 -8.11
CA LEU A 245 9.93 3.88 -9.26
C LEU A 245 8.78 3.37 -10.14
N LYS A 246 7.76 2.77 -9.52
CA LYS A 246 6.61 2.19 -10.25
C LYS A 246 5.78 3.24 -10.97
N SER A 247 5.62 4.44 -10.39
CA SER A 247 4.90 5.54 -11.06
C SER A 247 5.63 6.00 -12.30
N TYR A 248 6.97 6.10 -12.27
CA TYR A 248 7.74 6.35 -13.50
C TYR A 248 7.53 5.24 -14.54
N ILE A 249 7.59 3.97 -14.15
CA ILE A 249 7.38 2.84 -15.07
C ILE A 249 5.98 2.89 -15.70
N MET A 250 4.96 3.18 -14.89
CA MET A 250 3.56 3.17 -15.33
C MET A 250 3.18 4.41 -16.14
N PHE A 251 3.72 5.57 -15.77
CA PHE A 251 3.23 6.88 -16.23
C PHE A 251 4.25 7.65 -17.07
N GLY A 252 5.53 7.30 -17.02
CA GLY A 252 6.60 7.95 -17.76
C GLY A 252 7.06 9.29 -17.20
N GLU A 253 6.62 9.67 -15.99
CA GLU A 253 6.90 10.98 -15.40
C GLU A 253 8.36 11.10 -14.91
N PRO A 254 9.20 11.96 -15.51
CA PRO A 254 10.64 12.03 -15.17
C PRO A 254 10.93 12.54 -13.76
N GLU A 255 9.97 13.26 -13.14
CA GLU A 255 10.09 13.72 -11.76
C GLU A 255 10.18 12.54 -10.79
N ASP A 256 9.34 11.51 -10.97
CA ASP A 256 9.29 10.34 -10.09
C ASP A 256 10.60 9.54 -10.11
N HIS A 257 11.12 9.31 -11.32
CA HIS A 257 12.40 8.61 -11.50
C HIS A 257 13.56 9.37 -10.85
N ARG A 258 13.54 10.71 -10.94
CA ARG A 258 14.56 11.56 -10.30
C ARG A 258 14.47 11.45 -8.78
N MET A 259 13.26 11.56 -8.22
CA MET A 259 13.03 11.38 -6.79
C MET A 259 13.52 10.01 -6.31
N PHE A 260 13.16 8.93 -7.02
CA PHE A 260 13.62 7.58 -6.71
C PHE A 260 15.14 7.46 -6.76
N THR A 261 15.77 7.93 -7.84
CA THR A 261 17.22 7.80 -8.03
C THR A 261 18.00 8.54 -6.93
N GLU A 262 17.58 9.75 -6.59
CA GLU A 262 18.18 10.53 -5.50
C GLU A 262 17.99 9.83 -4.14
N SER A 263 16.77 9.37 -3.83
CA SER A 263 16.49 8.59 -2.61
C SER A 263 17.31 7.31 -2.54
N TYR A 264 17.47 6.58 -3.66
CA TYR A 264 18.21 5.33 -3.70
C TYR A 264 19.70 5.53 -3.35
N GLN A 265 20.32 6.60 -3.83
CA GLN A 265 21.70 6.95 -3.46
C GLN A 265 21.82 7.31 -1.98
N ILE A 266 20.87 8.07 -1.44
CA ILE A 266 20.82 8.43 -0.03
C ILE A 266 20.64 7.19 0.85
N ILE A 267 19.74 6.28 0.48
CA ILE A 267 19.51 5.00 1.15
C ILE A 267 20.80 4.17 1.17
N LYS A 268 21.49 4.01 0.03
CA LYS A 268 22.78 3.29 -0.02
C LYS A 268 23.85 3.96 0.84
N LYS A 269 23.85 5.29 0.95
CA LYS A 269 24.83 6.03 1.76
C LYS A 269 24.60 5.87 3.26
N TYR A 270 23.36 6.00 3.73
CA TYR A 270 23.07 6.09 5.16
C TYR A 270 22.58 4.77 5.77
N LEU A 271 21.73 4.01 5.07
CA LEU A 271 21.06 2.84 5.62
C LEU A 271 21.86 1.56 5.37
N ARG A 272 22.57 1.45 4.24
CA ARG A 272 23.34 0.25 3.90
C ARG A 272 24.60 0.14 4.75
N LYS A 273 24.70 -0.91 5.57
CA LYS A 273 25.88 -1.24 6.39
C LYS A 273 26.48 -2.57 5.94
N GLY A 274 27.67 -2.90 6.45
CA GLY A 274 28.41 -4.11 6.10
C GLY A 274 29.41 -3.88 4.96
N ARG A 275 29.88 -4.96 4.36
CA ARG A 275 30.88 -4.92 3.28
C ARG A 275 30.38 -4.14 2.05
N THR A 276 31.31 -3.56 1.29
CA THR A 276 30.98 -2.72 0.13
C THR A 276 30.34 -3.53 -1.01
N HIS A 277 30.91 -4.68 -1.37
CA HIS A 277 30.43 -5.51 -2.47
C HIS A 277 29.59 -6.65 -1.94
N CYS A 278 28.55 -7.05 -2.67
CA CYS A 278 27.69 -8.11 -2.17
C CYS A 278 28.45 -9.44 -2.08
N ASN A 279 29.15 -9.81 -3.15
CA ASN A 279 29.70 -11.15 -3.32
C ASN A 279 31.19 -11.26 -3.01
N ARG A 280 31.85 -10.17 -2.61
CA ARG A 280 33.31 -10.11 -2.39
C ARG A 280 33.69 -9.17 -1.25
N GLY A 281 34.91 -9.33 -0.74
CA GLY A 281 35.47 -8.52 0.35
C GLY A 281 35.29 -9.15 1.73
N SER A 282 35.76 -8.44 2.75
CA SER A 282 35.77 -8.89 4.15
C SER A 282 34.82 -8.05 5.00
N GLY A 283 34.26 -8.64 6.06
CA GLY A 283 33.35 -7.98 7.00
C GLY A 283 31.93 -8.55 6.98
N ASN A 284 31.03 -7.88 7.72
CA ASN A 284 29.64 -8.29 7.88
C ASN A 284 28.86 -8.26 6.55
N HIS A 285 27.88 -9.15 6.42
CA HIS A 285 26.99 -9.17 5.25
C HIS A 285 26.27 -7.81 5.08
N PRO A 286 26.08 -7.32 3.84
CA PRO A 286 25.36 -6.09 3.62
C PRO A 286 23.93 -6.17 4.10
N LEU A 287 23.48 -5.15 4.84
CA LEU A 287 22.09 -5.05 5.25
C LEU A 287 21.69 -3.59 5.40
N TYR A 288 20.41 -3.30 5.19
CA TYR A 288 19.85 -1.97 5.39
C TYR A 288 19.32 -1.88 6.82
N VAL A 289 19.87 -0.98 7.63
CA VAL A 289 19.43 -0.74 9.01
C VAL A 289 18.48 0.46 9.06
N ASN A 290 17.66 0.52 10.10
CA ASN A 290 16.97 1.76 10.42
C ASN A 290 17.92 2.76 11.06
N VAL A 291 17.85 4.01 10.62
CA VAL A 291 18.69 5.12 11.09
C VAL A 291 17.84 6.29 11.56
N ASN A 292 18.42 7.22 12.30
CA ASN A 292 17.81 8.52 12.52
C ASN A 292 17.91 9.35 11.24
N MET A 293 16.78 9.94 10.82
CA MET A 293 16.72 10.68 9.57
C MET A 293 17.65 11.89 9.52
N PHE A 294 17.99 12.54 10.63
CA PHE A 294 18.76 13.79 10.63
C PHE A 294 20.28 13.59 10.57
N ASP A 295 20.80 12.48 11.08
CA ASP A 295 22.25 12.24 11.19
C ASP A 295 22.71 10.89 10.61
N GLY A 296 21.78 9.98 10.29
CA GLY A 296 22.09 8.66 9.75
C GLY A 296 22.69 7.68 10.77
N THR A 297 22.62 7.99 12.07
CA THR A 297 23.02 7.07 13.15
C THR A 297 22.02 5.92 13.25
N THR A 298 22.50 4.70 13.50
CA THR A 298 21.62 3.52 13.62
C THR A 298 20.64 3.71 14.78
N SER A 299 19.34 3.61 14.49
CA SER A 299 18.27 3.87 15.45
C SER A 299 17.70 2.60 16.08
N THR A 300 17.80 1.45 15.42
CA THR A 300 17.29 0.17 15.92
C THR A 300 18.30 -0.96 15.70
N LEU A 301 18.13 -2.05 16.44
CA LEU A 301 18.92 -3.27 16.29
C LEU A 301 18.14 -4.40 15.58
N TRP A 302 16.96 -4.07 15.04
CA TRP A 302 16.08 -4.97 14.30
C TRP A 302 15.81 -4.43 12.89
N ILE A 303 15.50 -5.35 11.99
CA ILE A 303 14.90 -5.12 10.66
C ILE A 303 13.58 -5.87 10.65
N ASP A 304 12.59 -5.41 9.89
CA ASP A 304 11.32 -6.12 9.78
C ASP A 304 11.27 -7.05 8.56
N SER A 305 10.28 -7.95 8.57
CA SER A 305 10.01 -8.89 7.48
C SER A 305 9.58 -8.18 6.19
N LEU A 306 8.89 -7.04 6.30
CA LEU A 306 8.35 -6.28 5.16
C LEU A 306 9.46 -5.71 4.28
N GLN A 307 10.58 -5.31 4.89
CA GLN A 307 11.78 -4.87 4.18
C GLN A 307 12.34 -5.91 3.18
N ALA A 308 11.91 -7.18 3.22
CA ALA A 308 12.23 -8.18 2.20
C ALA A 308 11.79 -7.75 0.78
N ALA A 309 10.75 -6.93 0.66
CA ALA A 309 10.27 -6.38 -0.62
C ALA A 309 11.31 -5.48 -1.31
N TRP A 310 12.24 -4.89 -0.56
CA TRP A 310 13.25 -3.97 -1.09
C TRP A 310 14.12 -4.61 -2.18
N ALA A 311 14.43 -5.90 -2.07
CA ALA A 311 15.17 -6.63 -3.11
C ALA A 311 14.42 -6.61 -4.46
N GLY A 312 13.09 -6.68 -4.44
CA GLY A 312 12.26 -6.55 -5.65
C GLY A 312 12.36 -5.16 -6.29
N VAL A 313 12.36 -4.10 -5.47
CA VAL A 313 12.57 -2.72 -5.93
C VAL A 313 13.95 -2.56 -6.57
N GLN A 314 14.98 -3.19 -5.99
CA GLN A 314 16.34 -3.18 -6.54
C GLN A 314 16.44 -3.91 -7.89
N VAL A 315 15.72 -5.02 -8.07
CA VAL A 315 15.61 -5.69 -9.38
C VAL A 315 14.98 -4.75 -10.41
N LEU A 316 13.86 -4.10 -10.06
CA LEU A 316 13.20 -3.14 -10.95
C LEU A 316 14.11 -1.95 -11.31
N ALA A 317 14.95 -1.52 -10.37
CA ALA A 317 15.94 -0.46 -10.59
C ALA A 317 17.17 -0.91 -11.38
N GLY A 318 17.32 -2.21 -11.68
CA GLY A 318 18.46 -2.78 -12.38
C GLY A 318 19.70 -3.03 -11.50
N ASP A 319 19.63 -2.85 -10.18
CA ASP A 319 20.73 -3.12 -9.23
C ASP A 319 20.68 -4.59 -8.76
N ILE A 320 20.92 -5.50 -9.70
CA ILE A 320 20.76 -6.96 -9.49
C ILE A 320 21.72 -7.49 -8.42
N GLU A 321 22.94 -6.94 -8.33
CA GLU A 321 23.92 -7.41 -7.34
C GLU A 321 23.45 -7.11 -5.91
N GLU A 322 22.94 -5.90 -5.65
CA GLU A 322 22.39 -5.55 -4.34
C GLU A 322 21.11 -6.34 -4.04
N ALA A 323 20.24 -6.54 -5.02
CA ALA A 323 19.02 -7.32 -4.87
C ALA A 323 19.31 -8.76 -4.41
N ILE A 324 20.31 -9.41 -5.03
CA ILE A 324 20.75 -10.76 -4.64
C ILE A 324 21.24 -10.76 -3.18
N CYS A 325 21.93 -9.70 -2.75
CA CYS A 325 22.38 -9.58 -1.37
C CYS A 325 21.22 -9.49 -0.38
N GLY A 326 20.33 -8.53 -0.60
CA GLY A 326 19.17 -8.33 0.26
C GLY A 326 18.32 -9.60 0.33
N HIS A 327 18.05 -10.22 -0.82
CA HIS A 327 17.30 -11.47 -0.88
C HIS A 327 17.98 -12.61 -0.12
N ALA A 328 19.30 -12.76 -0.23
CA ALA A 328 20.03 -13.82 0.46
C ALA A 328 19.90 -13.70 1.99
N LEU A 329 19.88 -12.50 2.55
CA LEU A 329 19.65 -12.28 3.98
C LEU A 329 18.28 -12.86 4.41
N TYR A 330 17.21 -12.43 3.77
CA TYR A 330 15.85 -12.86 4.10
C TYR A 330 15.63 -14.35 3.82
N TYR A 331 16.21 -14.89 2.75
CA TYR A 331 16.21 -16.32 2.49
C TYR A 331 16.87 -17.12 3.62
N ASN A 332 18.01 -16.65 4.16
CA ASN A 332 18.66 -17.30 5.29
C ASN A 332 17.84 -17.24 6.59
N ILE A 333 17.15 -16.11 6.83
CA ILE A 333 16.22 -15.96 7.96
C ILE A 333 15.07 -16.99 7.82
N TRP A 334 14.42 -17.01 6.66
CA TRP A 334 13.33 -17.96 6.38
C TRP A 334 13.81 -19.41 6.50
N ARG A 335 14.99 -19.75 5.95
CA ARG A 335 15.59 -21.08 6.07
C ARG A 335 15.85 -21.50 7.51
N LYS A 336 16.19 -20.56 8.38
CA LYS A 336 16.50 -20.83 9.80
C LYS A 336 15.24 -21.05 10.63
N TYR A 337 14.19 -20.25 10.41
CA TYR A 337 12.99 -20.25 11.24
C TYR A 337 11.78 -20.96 10.61
N GLY A 338 11.84 -21.33 9.33
CA GLY A 338 10.73 -21.91 8.55
C GLY A 338 9.68 -20.89 8.09
N VAL A 339 9.73 -19.67 8.64
CA VAL A 339 8.91 -18.50 8.30
C VAL A 339 9.79 -17.25 8.52
N LEU A 340 9.42 -16.11 7.94
CA LEU A 340 10.04 -14.83 8.28
C LEU A 340 9.46 -14.33 9.63
N PRO A 341 10.27 -14.17 10.69
CA PRO A 341 9.82 -13.48 11.89
C PRO A 341 9.55 -12.01 11.58
N GLU A 342 8.63 -11.41 12.32
CA GLU A 342 8.22 -10.02 12.09
C GLU A 342 9.37 -9.02 12.27
N ARG A 343 10.26 -9.24 13.26
CA ARG A 343 11.44 -8.41 13.58
C ARG A 343 12.58 -9.23 14.17
#